data_AF-A0AA38Z0E0-F1
#
_entry.id   AF-A0AA38Z0E0-F1
#
_cell.length_a   1.000
_cell.length_b   1.000
_cell.length_c   1.000
_cell.angle_alpha   90.00
_cell.angle_beta   90.00
_cell.angle_gamma   90.00
#
_symmetry.space_group_name_H-M   'P 1'
#
loop_
_entity.id
_entity.type
_entity.pdbx_description
1 polymer ?
#
loop_
_entity_poly.entity_id
_entity_poly.type
_entity_poly.pdbx_seq_one_letter_code
_entity_poly.pdbx_strand_id
1 'polypeptide(L)' 'MKETLRFLDTNMGPTIRSDVTTSMLCHKEEIFGPILLCMGQKWP' A
#
# COMPACT_ATOMS: atom_id res chain seq x y z
N MET A 1 -11.65 6.98 12.25
CA MET A 1 -11.94 5.51 12.21
C MET A 1 -12.73 5.08 10.97
N LYS A 2 -12.67 5.78 9.82
CA LYS A 2 -13.31 5.32 8.56
C LYS A 2 -12.32 4.88 7.47
N GLU A 3 -11.04 5.20 7.62
CA GLU A 3 -10.00 4.82 6.65
C GLU A 3 -9.32 3.50 7.02
N THR A 4 -9.20 3.20 8.32
CA THR A 4 -8.65 1.92 8.85
C THR A 4 -9.50 0.69 8.48
N LEU A 5 -10.76 0.89 8.06
CA LEU A 5 -11.73 -0.17 7.75
C LEU A 5 -11.89 -0.46 6.25
N ARG A 6 -10.99 0.05 5.39
CA ARG A 6 -10.95 -0.36 3.96
C ARG A 6 -9.82 -1.35 3.62
N PHE A 7 -8.84 -1.51 4.51
CA PHE A 7 -7.74 -2.46 4.31
C PHE A 7 -8.03 -3.86 4.87
N LEU A 8 -9.07 -3.99 5.72
CA LEU A 8 -9.48 -5.24 6.38
C LEU A 8 -10.70 -5.91 5.73
N ASP A 9 -11.18 -5.41 4.58
CA ASP A 9 -12.26 -6.09 3.85
C ASP A 9 -11.68 -7.31 3.12
N THR A 10 -12.00 -8.50 3.62
CA THR A 10 -11.55 -9.78 3.07
C THR A 10 -12.09 -10.06 1.66
N ASN A 11 -13.03 -9.25 1.15
CA ASN A 11 -13.53 -9.30 -0.23
C ASN A 11 -12.70 -8.45 -1.21
N MET A 12 -11.76 -7.63 -0.70
CA MET A 12 -10.84 -6.88 -1.55
C MET A 12 -9.72 -7.84 -2.00
N GLY A 13 -9.70 -8.18 -3.28
CA GLY A 13 -8.64 -8.98 -3.89
C GLY A 13 -7.24 -8.34 -3.74
N PRO A 14 -6.16 -8.99 -4.21
CA PRO A 14 -4.82 -8.45 -4.09
C PRO A 14 -4.74 -7.06 -4.72
N THR A 15 -4.13 -6.11 -4.02
CA THR A 15 -3.96 -4.73 -4.50
C THR A 15 -2.50 -4.47 -4.79
N ILE A 16 -2.20 -4.02 -6.01
CA ILE A 16 -0.84 -3.60 -6.41
C ILE A 16 -0.84 -2.09 -6.59
N ARG A 17 0.08 -1.39 -5.92
CA ARG A 17 0.28 0.05 -6.06
C ARG A 17 1.71 0.35 -6.46
N SER A 18 1.91 0.91 -7.66
CA SER A 18 3.24 1.09 -8.27
C SER A 18 3.74 2.54 -8.32
N ASP A 19 2.93 3.50 -7.90
CA ASP A 19 3.25 4.93 -7.85
C ASP A 19 3.74 5.37 -6.45
N VAL A 20 4.24 4.42 -5.66
CA VAL A 20 4.60 4.68 -4.26
C VAL A 20 5.91 5.44 -4.18
N THR A 21 5.89 6.57 -3.47
CA THR A 21 7.08 7.38 -3.18
C THR A 21 7.43 7.34 -1.70
N THR A 22 8.65 7.72 -1.34
CA THR A 22 9.13 7.80 0.04
C THR A 22 8.49 8.94 0.86
N SER A 23 7.66 9.78 0.25
CA SER A 23 6.86 10.78 0.96
C SER A 23 5.49 10.26 1.38
N MET A 24 5.03 9.13 0.83
CA MET A 24 3.72 8.55 1.15
C MET A 24 3.75 7.82 2.49
N LEU A 25 2.72 8.07 3.30
CA LEU A 25 2.60 7.45 4.63
C LEU A 25 2.54 5.91 4.56
N CYS A 26 1.84 5.37 3.55
CA CYS A 26 1.68 3.93 3.38
C CYS A 26 2.99 3.16 3.18
N HIS A 27 4.09 3.82 2.77
CA HIS A 27 5.39 3.16 2.67
C HIS A 27 6.03 2.87 4.05
N LYS A 28 5.56 3.55 5.11
CA LYS A 28 6.08 3.49 6.48
C LYS A 28 5.17 2.74 7.45
N GLU A 29 3.94 2.44 7.04
CA GLU A 29 2.92 1.83 7.89
C GLU A 29 2.84 0.32 7.72
N GLU A 30 2.36 -0.36 8.77
CA GLU A 30 1.99 -1.77 8.68
C GLU A 30 0.63 -1.89 7.98
N ILE A 31 0.60 -2.66 6.89
CA ILE A 31 -0.61 -2.87 6.09
C ILE A 31 -1.12 -4.29 6.33
N PHE A 32 -2.30 -4.42 6.93
CA PHE A 32 -2.94 -5.69 7.19
C PHE A 32 -3.88 -6.08 6.04
N GLY A 33 -3.30 -6.57 4.94
CA GLY A 33 -4.01 -7.04 3.75
C GLY A 33 -3.05 -7.49 2.63
N PRO A 34 -3.53 -8.14 1.56
CA PRO A 34 -2.69 -8.62 0.46
C PRO A 34 -2.29 -7.46 -0.48
N ILE A 35 -1.47 -6.54 0.02
CA ILE A 35 -1.07 -5.32 -0.68
C ILE A 35 0.42 -5.37 -1.03
N LEU A 36 0.74 -5.18 -2.30
CA LEU A 36 2.10 -5.00 -2.80
C LEU A 36 2.33 -3.52 -3.16
N LEU A 37 3.33 -2.91 -2.53
CA LEU A 37 3.80 -1.56 -2.85
C LEU A 37 5.08 -1.67 -3.71
N CYS A 38 5.05 -1.15 -4.94
CA CYS A 38 6.23 -1.08 -5.80
C CYS A 38 6.75 0.36 -5.82
N MET A 39 8.03 0.53 -5.46
CA MET A 39 8.71 1.82 -5.54
C MET A 39 9.68 1.81 -6.72
N GLY A 40 9.52 2.78 -7.63
CA GLY A 40 10.47 3.00 -8.72
C GLY A 40 11.77 3.59 -8.19
N GLN A 41 12.86 2.82 -8.21
CA GLN A 41 14.20 3.32 -7.98
C GLN A 41 14.75 3.75 -9.35
N LYS A 42 15.21 5.00 -9.49
CA LYS A 42 16.01 5.35 -10.68
C LYS A 42 17.37 4.69 -10.53
N TRP A 43 17.69 3.81 -11.47
CA TRP A 43 19.05 3.28 -11.63
C TRP A 43 19.97 4.42 -12.09
N PRO A 44 21.21 4.54 -11.56
CA PRO A 44 22.18 5.54 -12.00
C PRO A 44 22.56 5.41 -13.49
#